data_AF-A0A3S3QVQ7-F1
#
_entry.id   AF-A0A3S3QVQ7-F1
#
_cell.length_a   1.000
_cell.length_b   1.000
_cell.length_c   1.000
_cell.angle_alpha   90.00
_cell.angle_beta   90.00
_cell.angle_gamma   90.00
#
_symmetry.space_group_name_H-M   'P 1'
#
loop_
_entity.id
_entity.type
_entity.pdbx_description
1 polymer ?
#
loop_
_entity_poly.entity_id
_entity_poly.type
_entity_poly.pdbx_seq_one_letter_code
_entity_poly.pdbx_strand_id
1 'polypeptide(L)'
;LIVLFGGGSFWNIFPLRGLVSDNWADLSGTGKVLDYLWHMVLPIISSTVGSLAVMTMLTKNSFLEEIRKQYVMTARAKGLGDNQVLYRHVFRNAIIPIITGFPGSFITAFFTGSLLIETIFSLDGMGLLAYDSVLNRDYPVVLGTLYFFTLIGLIARLLSDLSYVWVDPRISFEKLQ
;
A
#
# COMPACT_ATOMS: atom_id res chain seq x y z
N LEU A 1 16.89 -7.89 -0.81
CA LEU A 1 16.28 -8.55 -2.00
C LEU A 1 17.13 -8.37 -3.24
N ILE A 2 17.46 -7.13 -3.65
CA ILE A 2 18.36 -6.86 -4.80
C ILE A 2 19.71 -7.58 -4.69
N VAL A 3 20.41 -7.48 -3.56
CA VAL A 3 21.70 -8.16 -3.34
C VAL A 3 21.57 -9.69 -3.37
N LEU A 4 20.39 -10.23 -3.02
CA LEU A 4 20.17 -11.67 -2.86
C LEU A 4 19.72 -12.35 -4.17
N PHE A 5 18.92 -11.64 -5.00
CA PHE A 5 18.32 -12.18 -6.24
C PHE A 5 18.84 -11.56 -7.53
N GLY A 6 19.59 -10.46 -7.49
CA GLY A 6 20.20 -9.89 -8.69
C GLY A 6 21.61 -9.33 -8.49
N GLY A 7 22.16 -9.36 -7.28
CA GLY A 7 23.54 -8.98 -7.02
C GLY A 7 24.56 -10.06 -7.43
N GLY A 8 24.49 -10.62 -8.64
CA GLY A 8 25.55 -11.39 -9.34
C GLY A 8 26.28 -12.54 -8.62
N SER A 9 25.97 -12.84 -7.35
CA SER A 9 26.81 -13.64 -6.45
C SER A 9 26.15 -14.94 -6.02
N PHE A 10 24.80 -15.03 -6.07
CA PHE A 10 24.09 -16.22 -5.60
C PHE A 10 23.11 -16.80 -6.64
N TRP A 11 21.99 -16.14 -6.94
CA TRP A 11 20.91 -16.71 -7.78
C TRP A 11 20.42 -15.67 -8.81
N ASN A 12 20.94 -15.72 -10.03
CA ASN A 12 20.70 -14.75 -11.11
C ASN A 12 19.44 -15.11 -11.92
N ILE A 13 18.27 -15.14 -11.25
CA ILE A 13 17.02 -15.68 -11.83
C ILE A 13 16.12 -14.57 -12.42
N PHE A 14 16.26 -13.34 -11.94
CA PHE A 14 15.38 -12.25 -12.34
C PHE A 14 16.17 -11.04 -12.86
N PRO A 15 15.70 -10.41 -13.95
CA PRO A 15 16.32 -9.21 -14.51
C PRO A 15 16.23 -8.05 -13.51
N LEU A 16 17.37 -7.38 -13.33
CA LEU A 16 17.56 -6.29 -12.37
C LEU A 16 17.02 -4.95 -12.85
N ARG A 17 16.86 -4.79 -14.18
CA ARG A 17 16.63 -3.51 -14.83
C ARG A 17 15.73 -3.70 -16.05
N GLY A 18 14.86 -2.72 -16.28
CA GLY A 18 13.98 -2.67 -17.45
C GLY A 18 12.67 -3.42 -17.25
N LEU A 19 11.63 -2.95 -17.93
CA LEU A 19 10.29 -3.55 -17.96
C LEU A 19 10.18 -4.75 -18.92
N VAL A 20 11.27 -5.03 -19.67
CA VAL A 20 11.21 -5.79 -20.91
C VAL A 20 12.54 -6.50 -21.18
N SER A 21 12.50 -7.75 -21.65
CA SER A 21 13.68 -8.41 -22.18
C SER A 21 14.12 -7.83 -23.53
N ASP A 22 15.42 -7.86 -23.84
CA ASP A 22 16.00 -7.37 -25.11
C ASP A 22 15.40 -8.03 -26.37
N ASN A 23 14.63 -9.12 -26.23
CA ASN A 23 14.02 -9.88 -27.32
C ASN A 23 12.53 -9.52 -27.57
N TRP A 24 11.99 -8.48 -26.93
CA TRP A 24 10.56 -8.15 -26.96
C TRP A 24 9.95 -7.97 -28.37
N ALA A 25 10.75 -7.57 -29.36
CA ALA A 25 10.27 -7.40 -30.73
C ALA A 25 9.81 -8.72 -31.38
N ASP A 26 10.39 -9.86 -30.98
CA ASP A 26 10.18 -11.17 -31.61
C ASP A 26 9.23 -12.11 -30.83
N LEU A 27 8.73 -11.70 -29.65
CA LEU A 27 7.82 -12.52 -28.84
C LEU A 27 6.35 -12.40 -29.28
N SER A 28 5.65 -13.54 -29.27
CA SER A 28 4.19 -13.63 -29.46
C SER A 28 3.44 -12.84 -28.37
N GLY A 29 2.20 -12.41 -28.64
CA GLY A 29 1.43 -11.57 -27.72
C GLY A 29 1.26 -12.16 -26.30
N THR A 30 1.23 -13.49 -26.16
CA THR A 30 1.21 -14.19 -24.87
C THR A 30 2.58 -14.22 -24.20
N GLY A 31 3.66 -14.32 -24.97
CA GLY A 31 5.03 -14.23 -24.50
C GLY A 31 5.36 -12.85 -23.91
N LYS A 32 4.85 -11.77 -24.52
CA LYS A 32 4.97 -10.40 -24.01
C LYS A 32 4.32 -10.22 -22.63
N VAL A 33 3.12 -10.76 -22.43
CA VAL A 33 2.42 -10.66 -21.13
C VAL A 33 3.17 -11.43 -20.04
N LEU A 34 3.68 -12.63 -20.35
CA LEU A 34 4.41 -13.44 -19.39
C LEU A 34 5.75 -12.82 -19.00
N ASP A 35 6.48 -12.26 -19.98
CA ASP A 35 7.74 -11.56 -19.75
C ASP A 35 7.52 -10.31 -18.88
N TYR A 36 6.46 -9.54 -19.15
CA TYR A 36 6.08 -8.38 -18.34
C TYR A 36 5.74 -8.75 -16.89
N LEU A 37 4.95 -9.81 -16.70
CA LEU A 37 4.63 -10.31 -15.36
C LEU A 37 5.88 -10.77 -14.62
N TRP A 38 6.82 -11.46 -15.29
CA TRP A 38 8.07 -11.94 -14.68
C TRP A 38 8.97 -10.80 -14.20
N HIS A 39 9.04 -9.69 -14.95
CA HIS A 39 9.79 -8.49 -14.56
C HIS A 39 9.13 -7.73 -13.40
N MET A 40 7.80 -7.78 -13.26
CA MET A 40 7.08 -7.11 -12.17
C MET A 40 7.09 -7.86 -10.83
N VAL A 41 7.44 -9.15 -10.80
CA VAL A 41 7.46 -9.96 -9.56
C VAL A 41 8.40 -9.36 -8.51
N LEU A 42 9.62 -8.96 -8.89
CA LEU A 42 10.62 -8.42 -7.95
C LEU A 42 10.21 -7.07 -7.33
N PRO A 43 9.76 -6.07 -8.13
CA PRO A 43 9.22 -4.82 -7.60
C PRO A 43 8.00 -5.03 -6.67
N ILE A 44 7.05 -5.89 -7.07
CA ILE A 44 5.83 -6.14 -6.30
C ILE A 44 6.15 -6.81 -4.96
N ILE A 45 7.00 -7.85 -4.96
CA ILE A 45 7.38 -8.53 -3.72
C ILE A 45 8.15 -7.57 -2.81
N SER A 46 9.07 -6.77 -3.36
CA SER A 46 9.83 -5.80 -2.56
C SER A 46 8.92 -4.74 -1.92
N SER A 47 7.95 -4.23 -2.67
CA SER A 47 6.94 -3.29 -2.17
C SER A 47 6.02 -3.92 -1.11
N THR A 48 5.61 -5.17 -1.34
CA THR A 48 4.72 -5.91 -0.43
C THR A 48 5.41 -6.20 0.91
N VAL A 49 6.68 -6.62 0.89
CA VAL A 49 7.42 -6.89 2.13
C VAL A 49 7.60 -5.63 2.97
N GLY A 50 7.86 -4.48 2.34
CA GLY A 50 7.99 -3.20 3.04
C GLY A 50 6.70 -2.77 3.74
N SER A 51 5.56 -2.90 3.08
CA SER A 51 4.25 -2.53 3.64
C SER A 51 3.72 -3.54 4.66
N LEU A 52 4.10 -4.82 4.54
CA LEU A 52 3.65 -5.90 5.43
C LEU A 52 4.11 -5.71 6.88
N ALA A 53 5.34 -5.22 7.10
CA ALA A 53 5.85 -4.97 8.44
C ALA A 53 5.03 -3.89 9.18
N VAL A 54 4.73 -2.78 8.51
CA VAL A 54 3.95 -1.67 9.05
C VAL A 54 2.50 -2.11 9.30
N MET A 55 1.88 -2.80 8.33
CA MET A 55 0.51 -3.30 8.44
C MET A 55 0.36 -4.28 9.61
N THR A 56 1.33 -5.17 9.80
CA THR A 56 1.33 -6.14 10.91
C THR A 56 1.45 -5.45 12.27
N MET A 57 2.36 -4.47 12.40
CA MET A 57 2.50 -3.70 13.63
C MET A 57 1.24 -2.90 13.95
N LEU A 58 0.67 -2.22 12.95
CA LEU A 58 -0.54 -1.42 13.11
C LEU A 58 -1.73 -2.30 13.53
N THR A 59 -1.93 -3.43 12.85
CA THR A 59 -2.97 -4.41 13.22
C THR A 59 -2.77 -4.90 14.64
N LYS A 60 -1.55 -5.32 15.03
CA LYS A 60 -1.27 -5.80 16.39
C LYS A 60 -1.57 -4.73 17.44
N ASN A 61 -1.19 -3.48 17.20
CA ASN A 61 -1.40 -2.38 18.14
C ASN A 61 -2.89 -2.07 18.29
N SER A 62 -3.64 -1.97 17.19
CA SER A 62 -5.09 -1.71 17.23
C SER A 62 -5.85 -2.79 17.99
N PHE A 63 -5.50 -4.07 17.81
CA PHE A 63 -6.11 -5.15 18.59
C PHE A 63 -5.75 -5.09 20.07
N LEU A 64 -4.49 -4.79 20.41
CA LEU A 64 -4.05 -4.70 21.81
C LEU A 64 -4.69 -3.53 22.55
N GLU A 65 -4.99 -2.43 21.87
CA GLU A 65 -5.72 -1.29 22.44
C GLU A 65 -7.19 -1.64 22.68
N GLU A 66 -7.85 -2.27 21.70
CA GLU A 66 -9.26 -2.64 21.83
C GLU A 66 -9.51 -3.69 22.94
N ILE A 67 -8.61 -4.67 23.11
CA ILE A 67 -8.72 -5.70 24.15
C ILE A 67 -8.70 -5.09 25.57
N ARG A 68 -8.01 -3.97 25.78
CA ARG A 68 -7.88 -3.32 27.10
C ARG A 68 -9.05 -2.40 27.46
N LYS A 69 -9.99 -2.18 26.55
CA LYS A 69 -11.13 -1.27 26.79
C LYS A 69 -12.18 -1.91 27.70
N GLN A 70 -12.87 -1.06 28.46
CA GLN A 70 -13.87 -1.49 29.45
C GLN A 70 -15.03 -2.31 28.84
N TYR A 71 -15.40 -2.09 27.58
CA TYR A 71 -16.47 -2.86 26.94
C TYR A 71 -16.11 -4.35 26.78
N VAL A 72 -14.82 -4.69 26.63
CA VAL A 72 -14.33 -6.08 26.56
C VAL A 72 -14.42 -6.74 27.93
N MET A 73 -14.04 -6.02 28.98
CA MET A 73 -14.15 -6.49 30.37
C MET A 73 -15.61 -6.76 30.74
N THR A 74 -16.53 -5.86 30.37
CA THR A 74 -17.97 -6.03 30.59
C THR A 74 -18.54 -7.18 29.77
N ALA A 75 -18.10 -7.38 28.53
CA ALA A 75 -18.52 -8.51 27.71
C ALA A 75 -18.09 -9.86 28.33
N ARG A 76 -16.85 -9.95 28.83
CA ARG A 76 -16.38 -11.12 29.59
C ARG A 76 -17.16 -11.34 30.88
N ALA A 77 -17.44 -10.28 31.63
CA ALA A 77 -18.23 -10.36 32.87
C ALA A 77 -19.67 -10.85 32.62
N LYS A 78 -20.22 -10.64 31.42
CA LYS A 78 -21.52 -11.19 30.98
C LYS A 78 -21.48 -12.67 30.57
N GLY A 79 -20.31 -13.33 30.64
CA GLY A 79 -20.16 -14.74 30.28
C GLY A 79 -19.99 -15.01 28.78
N LEU A 80 -19.70 -14.00 27.97
CA LEU A 80 -19.37 -14.21 26.55
C LEU A 80 -18.02 -14.92 26.41
N GLY A 81 -17.97 -15.97 25.59
CA GLY A 81 -16.73 -16.69 25.29
C GLY A 81 -15.73 -15.81 24.53
N ASP A 82 -14.44 -16.04 24.76
CA ASP A 82 -13.35 -15.22 24.21
C ASP A 82 -13.41 -15.07 22.68
N ASN A 83 -13.80 -16.12 21.95
CA ASN A 83 -13.97 -16.05 20.49
C ASN A 83 -15.11 -15.10 20.07
N GLN A 84 -16.23 -15.07 20.80
CA GLN A 84 -17.31 -14.13 20.48
C GLN A 84 -16.89 -12.68 20.75
N VAL A 85 -16.17 -12.45 21.84
CA VAL A 85 -15.66 -11.11 22.17
C VAL A 85 -14.64 -10.64 21.13
N LEU A 86 -13.73 -11.53 20.71
CA LEU A 86 -12.71 -11.22 19.71
C LEU A 86 -13.35 -10.87 18.34
N TYR A 87 -14.16 -11.77 17.77
CA TYR A 87 -14.70 -11.58 16.42
C TYR A 87 -15.82 -10.56 16.33
N ARG A 88 -16.67 -10.45 17.36
CA ARG A 88 -17.87 -9.59 17.30
C ARG A 88 -17.67 -8.19 17.90
N HIS A 89 -16.79 -8.04 18.88
CA HIS A 89 -16.58 -6.77 19.56
C HIS A 89 -15.21 -6.16 19.24
N VAL A 90 -14.13 -6.90 19.43
CA VAL A 90 -12.75 -6.38 19.23
C VAL A 90 -12.45 -6.18 17.76
N PHE A 91 -12.70 -7.17 16.89
CA PHE A 91 -12.35 -7.13 15.47
C PHE A 91 -13.02 -5.95 14.74
N ARG A 92 -14.32 -5.76 14.96
CA ARG A 92 -15.09 -4.68 14.31
C ARG A 92 -14.60 -3.29 14.69
N ASN A 93 -14.09 -3.13 15.90
CA ASN A 93 -13.56 -1.84 16.36
C ASN A 93 -12.07 -1.67 16.00
N ALA A 94 -11.29 -2.75 16.05
CA ALA A 94 -9.86 -2.73 15.75
C ALA A 94 -9.56 -2.53 14.26
N ILE A 95 -10.52 -2.81 13.37
CA ILE A 95 -10.36 -2.59 11.92
C ILE A 95 -10.53 -1.12 11.51
N ILE A 96 -11.17 -0.30 12.35
CA ILE A 96 -11.43 1.13 12.05
C ILE A 96 -10.11 1.91 11.87
N PRO A 97 -9.13 1.85 12.78
CA PRO A 97 -7.83 2.49 12.59
C PRO A 97 -7.08 1.99 11.35
N ILE A 98 -7.25 0.71 11.00
CA ILE A 98 -6.60 0.09 9.83
C ILE A 98 -7.16 0.70 8.53
N ILE A 99 -8.49 0.80 8.43
CA ILE A 99 -9.18 1.34 7.25
C ILE A 99 -8.95 2.85 7.12
N THR A 100 -8.99 3.58 8.24
CA THR A 100 -8.78 5.03 8.24
C THR A 100 -7.32 5.43 8.02
N GLY A 101 -6.37 4.56 8.42
CA GLY A 101 -4.94 4.73 8.15
C GLY A 101 -4.53 4.40 6.71
N PHE A 102 -5.31 3.57 6.01
CA PHE A 102 -5.03 3.12 4.64
C PHE A 102 -4.71 4.25 3.65
N PRO A 103 -5.50 5.33 3.51
CA PRO A 103 -5.20 6.38 2.53
C PRO A 103 -3.89 7.10 2.84
N GLY A 104 -3.55 7.30 4.11
CA GLY A 104 -2.28 7.90 4.51
C GLY A 104 -1.10 7.00 4.14
N SER A 105 -1.18 5.72 4.52
CA SER A 105 -0.17 4.72 4.18
C SER A 105 -0.04 4.52 2.66
N PHE A 106 -1.15 4.59 1.92
CA PHE A 106 -1.16 4.50 0.46
C PHE A 106 -0.40 5.67 -0.16
N ILE A 107 -0.68 6.90 0.25
CA ILE A 107 0.03 8.09 -0.25
C ILE A 107 1.53 7.99 0.08
N THR A 108 1.90 7.61 1.31
CA THR A 108 3.31 7.46 1.69
C THR A 108 4.01 6.34 0.89
N ALA A 109 3.35 5.20 0.71
CA ALA A 109 3.88 4.10 -0.10
C ALA A 109 4.04 4.50 -1.57
N PHE A 110 3.09 5.27 -2.11
CA PHE A 110 3.12 5.72 -3.50
C PHE A 110 4.19 6.80 -3.73
N PHE A 111 4.36 7.76 -2.81
CA PHE A 111 5.37 8.81 -2.96
C PHE A 111 6.79 8.33 -2.63
N THR A 112 6.97 7.69 -1.47
CA THR A 112 8.29 7.29 -0.98
C THR A 112 8.72 5.93 -1.52
N GLY A 113 7.79 4.99 -1.62
CA GLY A 113 8.06 3.64 -2.11
C GLY A 113 8.25 3.60 -3.62
N SER A 114 7.42 4.31 -4.38
CA SER A 114 7.50 4.28 -5.86
C SER A 114 8.81 4.87 -6.36
N LEU A 115 9.30 6.01 -5.82
CA LEU A 115 10.57 6.59 -6.26
C LEU A 115 11.79 5.70 -5.96
N LEU A 116 11.86 5.10 -4.76
CA LEU A 116 12.95 4.18 -4.42
C LEU A 116 12.92 2.90 -5.26
N ILE A 117 11.73 2.36 -5.53
CA ILE A 117 11.57 1.18 -6.38
C ILE A 117 11.90 1.53 -7.84
N GLU A 118 11.40 2.65 -8.36
CA GLU A 118 11.63 3.12 -9.73
C GLU A 118 13.12 3.36 -10.01
N THR A 119 13.81 4.04 -9.09
CA THR A 119 15.27 4.29 -9.22
C THR A 119 16.09 3.01 -9.16
N ILE A 120 15.76 2.09 -8.25
CA ILE A 120 16.50 0.83 -8.09
C ILE A 120 16.26 -0.12 -9.27
N PHE A 121 15.02 -0.24 -9.74
CA PHE A 121 14.65 -1.15 -10.83
C PHE A 121 14.73 -0.49 -12.23
N SER A 122 15.15 0.78 -12.32
CA SER A 122 15.21 1.55 -13.56
C SER A 122 13.87 1.53 -14.32
N LEU A 123 12.78 1.79 -13.59
CA LEU A 123 11.42 1.87 -14.13
C LEU A 123 11.06 3.33 -14.40
N ASP A 124 10.49 3.59 -15.58
CA ASP A 124 9.97 4.91 -15.93
C ASP A 124 8.61 5.12 -15.25
N GLY A 125 8.62 5.66 -14.03
CA GLY A 125 7.42 5.96 -13.26
C GLY A 125 7.24 7.46 -12.98
N MET A 126 6.06 7.80 -12.46
CA MET A 126 5.71 9.20 -12.18
C MET A 126 6.53 9.79 -11.02
N GLY A 127 7.05 8.97 -10.10
CA GLY A 127 7.88 9.43 -8.99
C GLY A 127 9.25 9.92 -9.49
N LEU A 128 9.90 9.13 -10.33
CA LEU A 128 11.15 9.46 -10.99
C LEU A 128 10.98 10.64 -11.94
N LEU A 129 9.89 10.68 -12.71
CA LEU A 129 9.57 11.80 -13.60
C LEU A 129 9.39 13.12 -12.83
N ALA A 130 8.71 13.10 -11.68
CA ALA A 130 8.59 14.27 -10.82
C ALA A 130 9.95 14.71 -10.25
N TYR A 131 10.79 13.75 -9.84
CA TYR A 131 12.14 14.03 -9.32
C TYR A 131 13.04 14.68 -10.37
N ASP A 132 13.11 14.11 -11.57
CA ASP A 132 13.93 14.64 -12.66
C ASP A 132 13.43 16.01 -13.13
N SER A 133 12.12 16.25 -13.10
CA SER A 133 11.54 17.54 -13.45
C SER A 133 11.93 18.64 -12.45
N VAL A 134 12.05 18.31 -11.16
CA VAL A 134 12.54 19.24 -10.14
C VAL A 134 14.02 19.58 -10.38
N LEU A 135 14.85 18.59 -10.71
CA LEU A 135 16.28 18.80 -11.00
C LEU A 135 16.49 19.63 -12.27
N ASN A 136 15.73 19.34 -13.33
CA ASN A 136 15.78 20.05 -14.60
C ASN A 136 15.04 21.40 -14.58
N ARG A 137 14.43 21.76 -13.45
CA ARG A 137 13.61 22.99 -13.27
C ARG A 137 12.49 23.11 -14.29
N ASP A 138 11.92 21.98 -14.70
CA ASP A 138 10.77 21.93 -15.59
C ASP A 138 9.47 22.15 -14.78
N TYR A 139 9.24 23.41 -14.42
CA TYR A 139 8.10 23.82 -13.57
C TYR A 139 6.73 23.34 -14.10
N PRO A 140 6.43 23.38 -15.42
CA PRO A 140 5.20 22.80 -15.96
C PRO A 140 5.00 21.33 -15.59
N VAL A 141 6.04 20.51 -15.74
CA VAL A 141 5.95 19.06 -15.46
C VAL A 141 5.89 18.79 -13.96
N VAL A 142 6.62 19.56 -13.14
CA VAL A 142 6.53 19.48 -11.67
C VAL A 142 5.11 19.80 -11.19
N LEU A 143 4.50 20.87 -11.69
CA LEU A 143 3.13 21.24 -11.32
C LEU A 143 2.11 20.22 -11.83
N GLY A 144 2.30 19.69 -13.04
CA GLY A 144 1.44 18.65 -13.61
C GLY A 144 1.47 17.35 -12.79
N THR A 145 2.66 16.89 -12.41
CA THR A 145 2.82 15.68 -11.58
C THR A 145 2.25 15.89 -10.17
N LEU A 146 2.50 17.03 -9.54
CA LEU A 146 1.90 17.39 -8.25
C LEU A 146 0.37 17.42 -8.30
N TYR A 147 -0.20 18.03 -9.35
CA TYR A 147 -1.65 18.02 -9.56
C TYR A 147 -2.20 16.60 -9.69
N PHE A 148 -1.55 15.75 -10.48
CA PHE A 148 -1.97 14.36 -10.65
C PHE A 148 -1.92 13.56 -9.35
N PHE A 149 -0.84 13.69 -8.58
CA PHE A 149 -0.70 13.01 -7.30
C PHE A 149 -1.72 13.47 -6.27
N THR A 150 -1.99 14.78 -6.20
CA THR A 150 -3.00 15.32 -5.27
C THR A 150 -4.41 14.87 -5.67
N LEU A 151 -4.72 14.78 -6.96
CA LEU A 151 -5.99 14.25 -7.46
C LEU A 151 -6.16 12.77 -7.12
N ILE A 152 -5.14 11.93 -7.35
CA ILE A 152 -5.17 10.51 -6.97
C ILE A 152 -5.29 10.37 -5.45
N GLY A 153 -4.55 11.17 -4.68
CA GLY A 153 -4.64 11.18 -3.22
C GLY A 153 -6.04 11.55 -2.73
N LEU A 154 -6.68 12.54 -3.36
CA LEU A 154 -8.06 12.91 -3.06
C LEU A 154 -9.03 11.76 -3.34
N ILE A 155 -8.90 11.10 -4.50
CA ILE A 155 -9.74 9.94 -4.87
C ILE A 155 -9.53 8.79 -3.87
N ALA A 156 -8.28 8.47 -3.53
CA ALA A 156 -7.96 7.43 -2.55
C ALA A 156 -8.52 7.75 -1.17
N ARG A 157 -8.48 9.02 -0.76
CA ARG A 157 -9.09 9.50 0.49
C ARG A 157 -10.60 9.34 0.46
N LEU A 158 -11.26 9.76 -0.62
CA LEU A 158 -12.70 9.63 -0.79
C LEU A 158 -13.16 8.17 -0.76
N LEU A 159 -12.43 7.27 -1.43
CA LEU A 159 -12.71 5.83 -1.40
C LEU A 159 -12.58 5.27 0.02
N SER A 160 -11.61 5.75 0.79
CA SER A 160 -11.41 5.34 2.17
C SER A 160 -12.54 5.84 3.07
N ASP A 161 -12.97 7.09 2.91
CA ASP A 161 -14.10 7.64 3.65
C ASP A 161 -15.40 6.90 3.30
N LEU A 162 -15.61 6.51 2.04
CA LEU A 162 -16.76 5.68 1.63
C LEU A 162 -16.69 4.27 2.25
N SER A 163 -15.51 3.65 2.25
CA SER A 163 -15.30 2.34 2.89
C SER A 163 -15.57 2.39 4.40
N TYR A 164 -15.28 3.52 5.03
CA TYR A 164 -15.55 3.74 6.44
C TYR A 164 -17.06 3.78 6.73
N VAL A 165 -17.84 4.49 5.92
CA VAL A 165 -19.31 4.50 6.02
C VAL A 165 -19.91 3.10 5.83
N TRP A 166 -19.35 2.29 4.93
CA TRP A 166 -19.81 0.92 4.71
C TRP A 166 -19.50 -0.01 5.89
N VAL A 167 -18.32 0.14 6.51
CA VAL A 167 -17.89 -0.74 7.62
C VAL A 167 -18.56 -0.36 8.94
N ASP A 168 -18.79 0.93 9.17
CA ASP A 168 -19.51 1.41 10.36
C ASP A 168 -20.71 2.31 10.04
N PRO A 169 -21.91 1.73 9.84
CA PRO A 169 -23.14 2.51 9.64
C PRO A 169 -23.62 3.24 10.91
N ARG A 170 -22.88 3.22 12.02
CA ARG A 170 -23.20 4.03 13.22
C ARG A 170 -22.76 5.49 13.11
N ILE A 171 -21.93 5.81 12.12
CA ILE A 171 -21.58 7.20 11.79
C ILE A 171 -22.70 7.75 10.90
N SER A 172 -23.89 7.86 11.47
CA SER A 172 -24.89 8.76 10.92
C SER A 172 -24.32 10.17 11.10
N PHE A 173 -24.33 11.00 10.05
CA PHE A 173 -24.14 12.46 10.15
C PHE A 173 -25.33 13.09 10.88
N GLU A 174 -25.73 12.54 12.02
CA GLU A 174 -26.95 12.91 12.70
C GLU A 174 -26.59 13.55 14.05
N LYS A 175 -26.67 14.88 13.97
CA LYS A 175 -26.80 15.87 15.05
C LYS A 175 -25.50 16.29 15.71
N LEU A 176 -24.75 17.12 14.95
CA LEU A 176 -24.34 18.40 15.52
C LEU A 176 -25.62 19.12 15.97
N GLN A 177 -25.87 19.08 17.27
CA GLN A 177 -26.78 19.99 17.96
C GLN A 177 -25.94 20.95 18.79
#